data_AF-Q7MXL9-F1
#
_entry.id   AF-Q7MXL9-F1
#
_cell.length_a   1.000
_cell.length_b   1.000
_cell.length_c   1.000
_cell.angle_alpha   90.00
_cell.angle_beta   90.00
_cell.angle_gamma   90.00
#
_symmetry.space_group_name_H-M   'P 1'
#
loop_
_entity.id
_entity.type
_entity.pdbx_description
1 polymer ?
#
loop_
_entity_poly.entity_id
_entity_poly.type
_entity_poly.pdbx_seq_one_letter_code
_entity_poly.pdbx_strand_id
1 'polypeptide(L)'
;MTPDPLYMRRAIELAQNAEGFTSPNPLVGAVLVAHGRIIGEGYHHCAGMPHAEVIAINSVRDRALLRESTLYVSLEPCSHYGKTPPCAELILREGIPHVVVAMLDPFPSVSGRGIKMLRDAGVSVQVGLLAEEAEELNRHFLTAQRQHRPYVTLKWAESSDGFIDALRDDASTPPVRLSTPLTTRFVHHRRMIHDAILVGFRTALLDNPSLTVRHWYGRNPLRVVTDRHLALPRHLTLFDGSVPTLVFTEKEQPSGYPSAVSFVRIDPSRPPVEQMLAELHARGIQSLLVEGGACILRSFIDSGLYDDVRIEHSTIILNEGVRAPHLPSY
;
A
#
# COMPACT_ATOMS: atom_id res chain seq x y z
N MET A 1 -32.28 -2.74 -17.99
CA MET A 1 -31.07 -1.89 -17.85
C MET A 1 -30.17 -2.57 -16.84
N THR A 2 -28.93 -2.85 -17.21
CA THR A 2 -27.93 -3.31 -16.24
C THR A 2 -27.62 -2.12 -15.33
N PRO A 3 -27.63 -2.28 -13.99
CA PRO A 3 -27.57 -1.14 -13.09
C PRO A 3 -26.13 -0.58 -12.98
N ASP A 4 -26.00 0.74 -13.00
CA ASP A 4 -24.74 1.51 -12.87
C ASP A 4 -23.74 0.96 -11.82
N PRO A 5 -24.17 0.53 -10.61
CA PRO A 5 -23.29 -0.13 -9.65
C PRO A 5 -22.50 -1.33 -10.19
N LEU A 6 -23.06 -2.11 -11.12
CA LEU A 6 -22.37 -3.27 -11.69
C LEU A 6 -21.14 -2.84 -12.50
N TYR A 7 -21.28 -1.79 -13.31
CA TYR A 7 -20.18 -1.28 -14.14
C TYR A 7 -19.11 -0.58 -13.31
N MET A 8 -19.51 0.15 -12.26
CA MET A 8 -18.54 0.74 -11.34
C MET A 8 -17.79 -0.33 -10.55
N ARG A 9 -18.47 -1.37 -10.06
CA ARG A 9 -17.80 -2.49 -9.38
C ARG A 9 -16.83 -3.20 -10.31
N ARG A 10 -17.20 -3.37 -11.59
CA ARG A 10 -16.28 -3.89 -12.60
C ARG A 10 -15.04 -3.01 -12.78
N ALA A 11 -15.19 -1.68 -12.77
CA ALA A 11 -14.04 -0.76 -12.80
C ALA A 11 -13.13 -0.94 -11.58
N ILE A 12 -13.70 -1.10 -10.38
CA ILE A 12 -12.94 -1.37 -9.14
C ILE A 12 -12.22 -2.72 -9.21
N GLU A 13 -12.89 -3.79 -9.67
CA GLU A 13 -12.29 -5.12 -9.89
C GLU A 13 -11.12 -5.07 -10.89
N LEU A 14 -11.26 -4.28 -11.96
CA LEU A 14 -10.18 -4.08 -12.92
C LEU A 14 -8.97 -3.42 -12.25
N ALA A 15 -9.19 -2.39 -11.42
CA ALA A 15 -8.15 -1.70 -10.68
C ALA A 15 -7.39 -2.64 -9.72
N GLN A 16 -8.10 -3.56 -9.05
CA GLN A 16 -7.50 -4.53 -8.13
C GLN A 16 -6.44 -5.43 -8.78
N ASN A 17 -6.51 -5.65 -10.11
CA ASN A 17 -5.51 -6.46 -10.82
C ASN A 17 -4.08 -5.87 -10.78
N ALA A 18 -3.94 -4.58 -10.45
CA ALA A 18 -2.64 -3.92 -10.30
C ALA A 18 -2.20 -3.72 -8.84
N GLU A 19 -2.87 -4.36 -7.87
CA GLU A 19 -2.52 -4.26 -6.45
C GLU A 19 -1.03 -4.60 -6.22
N GLY A 20 -0.30 -3.67 -5.57
CA GLY A 20 1.13 -3.80 -5.30
C GLY A 20 2.06 -3.32 -6.43
N PHE A 21 1.54 -2.87 -7.58
CA PHE A 21 2.35 -2.47 -8.74
C PHE A 21 2.23 -0.98 -9.12
N THR A 22 1.23 -0.26 -8.60
CA THR A 22 0.97 1.14 -8.97
C THR A 22 1.69 2.16 -8.10
N SER A 23 2.02 1.84 -6.85
CA SER A 23 2.65 2.80 -5.92
C SER A 23 3.87 3.48 -6.57
N PRO A 24 3.96 4.83 -6.54
CA PRO A 24 3.15 5.75 -5.72
C PRO A 24 1.83 6.23 -6.35
N ASN A 25 1.45 5.74 -7.53
CA ASN A 25 0.19 6.09 -8.18
C ASN A 25 -1.00 5.30 -7.58
N PRO A 26 -2.22 5.86 -7.63
CA PRO A 26 -3.42 5.14 -7.19
C PRO A 26 -3.77 3.97 -8.12
N LEU A 27 -4.53 3.02 -7.58
CA LEU A 27 -5.22 1.99 -8.33
C LEU A 27 -6.45 2.63 -8.98
N VAL A 28 -6.50 2.60 -10.31
CA VAL A 28 -7.61 3.16 -11.08
C VAL A 28 -8.05 2.14 -12.12
N GLY A 29 -9.36 1.98 -12.25
CA GLY A 29 -9.99 1.19 -13.30
C GLY A 29 -11.10 1.99 -13.99
N ALA A 30 -11.36 1.61 -15.24
CA ALA A 30 -12.28 2.30 -16.12
C ALA A 30 -13.01 1.30 -17.03
N VAL A 31 -14.31 1.53 -17.22
CA VAL A 31 -15.19 0.74 -18.07
C VAL A 31 -16.01 1.67 -18.96
N LEU A 32 -16.05 1.38 -20.26
CA LEU A 32 -16.91 2.08 -21.22
C LEU A 32 -18.11 1.22 -21.58
N VAL A 33 -19.30 1.80 -21.50
CA VAL A 33 -20.57 1.10 -21.75
C VAL A 33 -21.35 1.85 -22.82
N ALA A 34 -21.77 1.16 -23.87
CA ALA A 34 -22.72 1.66 -24.86
C ALA A 34 -23.85 0.63 -25.04
N HIS A 35 -25.09 1.09 -25.15
CA HIS A 35 -26.26 0.21 -25.33
C HIS A 35 -26.36 -0.94 -24.29
N GLY A 36 -25.98 -0.65 -23.03
CA GLY A 36 -25.98 -1.64 -21.95
C GLY A 36 -24.91 -2.74 -22.08
N ARG A 37 -23.91 -2.56 -22.95
CA ARG A 37 -22.80 -3.50 -23.16
C ARG A 37 -21.47 -2.82 -22.89
N ILE A 38 -20.56 -3.53 -22.24
CA ILE A 38 -19.17 -3.09 -22.09
C ILE A 38 -18.52 -3.14 -23.48
N ILE A 39 -18.01 -2.00 -23.93
CA ILE A 39 -17.31 -1.86 -25.21
C ILE A 39 -15.80 -1.66 -25.03
N GLY A 40 -15.35 -1.33 -23.82
CA GLY A 40 -13.95 -1.19 -23.48
C GLY A 40 -13.68 -1.25 -21.98
N GLU A 41 -12.50 -1.75 -21.62
CA GLU A 41 -12.05 -1.95 -20.23
C GLU A 41 -10.58 -1.55 -20.10
N GLY A 42 -10.20 -0.98 -18.97
CA GLY A 42 -8.82 -0.62 -18.69
C GLY A 42 -8.56 -0.38 -17.22
N TYR A 43 -7.30 -0.55 -16.81
CA TYR A 43 -6.82 -0.22 -15.48
C TYR A 43 -5.37 0.24 -15.53
N HIS A 44 -4.95 1.06 -14.58
CA HIS A 44 -3.57 1.52 -14.52
C HIS A 44 -2.65 0.39 -14.03
N HIS A 45 -1.79 -0.14 -14.92
CA HIS A 45 -0.99 -1.33 -14.62
C HIS A 45 0.18 -1.06 -13.66
N CYS A 46 0.93 0.03 -13.86
CA CYS A 46 2.05 0.41 -13.00
C CYS A 46 2.45 1.87 -13.22
N ALA A 47 3.18 2.45 -12.27
CA ALA A 47 3.60 3.85 -12.33
C ALA A 47 4.34 4.19 -13.64
N GLY A 48 3.90 5.26 -14.30
CA GLY A 48 4.46 5.72 -15.57
C GLY A 48 3.84 5.10 -16.83
N MET A 49 2.98 4.09 -16.69
CA MET A 49 2.15 3.57 -17.79
C MET A 49 0.90 4.44 -18.03
N PRO A 50 0.18 4.24 -19.16
CA PRO A 50 -1.08 4.93 -19.39
C PRO A 50 -2.10 4.73 -18.25
N HIS A 51 -2.96 5.73 -18.07
CA HIS A 51 -4.04 5.68 -17.08
C HIS A 51 -5.17 4.76 -17.55
N ALA A 52 -6.06 4.39 -16.62
CA ALA A 52 -7.15 3.45 -16.86
C ALA A 52 -8.06 3.91 -18.01
N GLU A 53 -8.40 5.20 -18.05
CA GLU A 53 -9.26 5.81 -19.05
C GLU A 53 -8.65 5.69 -20.46
N VAL A 54 -7.33 5.92 -20.56
CA VAL A 54 -6.60 5.77 -21.83
C VAL A 54 -6.67 4.34 -22.34
N ILE A 55 -6.47 3.36 -21.43
CA ILE A 55 -6.49 1.94 -21.77
C ILE A 55 -7.91 1.51 -22.16
N ALA A 56 -8.92 1.92 -21.39
CA ALA A 56 -10.31 1.61 -21.68
C ALA A 56 -10.75 2.16 -23.03
N ILE A 57 -10.49 3.44 -23.31
CA ILE A 57 -10.80 4.08 -24.60
C ILE A 57 -10.07 3.38 -25.75
N ASN A 58 -8.80 3.02 -25.58
CA ASN A 58 -8.03 2.36 -26.63
C ASN A 58 -8.43 0.91 -26.89
N SER A 59 -9.08 0.25 -25.93
CA SER A 59 -9.61 -1.10 -26.08
C SER A 59 -10.89 -1.16 -26.93
N VAL A 60 -11.57 -0.02 -27.15
CA VAL A 60 -12.81 0.05 -27.94
C VAL A 60 -12.53 -0.22 -29.41
N ARG A 61 -13.19 -1.26 -29.96
CA ARG A 61 -13.04 -1.66 -31.37
C ARG A 61 -13.76 -0.72 -32.33
N ASP A 62 -15.00 -0.35 -32.01
CA ASP A 62 -15.79 0.58 -32.80
C ASP A 62 -15.82 1.95 -32.12
N ARG A 63 -14.99 2.87 -32.63
CA ARG A 63 -14.83 4.22 -32.08
C ARG A 63 -16.11 5.06 -32.19
N ALA A 64 -17.04 4.74 -33.09
CA ALA A 64 -18.29 5.48 -33.21
C ALA A 64 -19.12 5.39 -31.92
N LEU A 65 -19.06 4.24 -31.24
CA LEU A 65 -19.80 3.97 -30.00
C LEU A 65 -19.35 4.83 -28.81
N LEU A 66 -18.17 5.45 -28.86
CA LEU A 66 -17.69 6.33 -27.78
C LEU A 66 -18.64 7.53 -27.56
N ARG A 67 -19.21 8.06 -28.64
CA ARG A 67 -20.16 9.19 -28.60
C ARG A 67 -21.54 8.84 -28.04
N GLU A 68 -21.80 7.55 -27.85
CA GLU A 68 -23.05 7.01 -27.33
C GLU A 68 -22.82 6.28 -25.99
N SER A 69 -21.63 6.48 -25.39
CA SER A 69 -21.17 5.70 -24.24
C SER A 69 -21.23 6.46 -22.91
N THR A 70 -21.19 5.69 -21.82
CA THR A 70 -20.91 6.16 -20.47
C THR A 70 -19.58 5.58 -20.00
N LEU A 71 -18.69 6.43 -19.51
CA LEU A 71 -17.45 6.04 -18.85
C LEU A 71 -17.68 5.92 -17.35
N TYR A 72 -17.41 4.75 -16.78
CA TYR A 72 -17.34 4.52 -15.34
C TYR A 72 -15.87 4.49 -14.94
N VAL A 73 -15.46 5.31 -13.97
CA VAL A 73 -14.07 5.41 -13.53
C VAL A 73 -13.98 5.47 -12.00
N SER A 74 -13.05 4.71 -11.43
CA SER A 74 -12.94 4.56 -9.97
C SER A 74 -12.31 5.76 -9.26
N LEU A 75 -11.72 6.71 -9.98
CA LEU A 75 -11.12 7.94 -9.45
C LEU A 75 -11.35 9.09 -10.42
N GLU A 76 -11.39 10.33 -9.93
CA GLU A 76 -11.52 11.53 -10.77
C GLU A 76 -10.48 11.55 -11.91
N PRO A 77 -10.90 11.74 -13.17
CA PRO A 77 -9.99 11.86 -14.30
C PRO A 77 -9.02 13.03 -14.15
N CYS A 78 -7.73 12.79 -14.39
CA CYS A 78 -6.72 13.81 -14.21
C CYS A 78 -6.92 15.02 -15.16
N SER A 79 -6.63 16.22 -14.64
CA SER A 79 -6.83 17.51 -15.32
C SER A 79 -5.54 18.31 -15.50
N HIS A 80 -4.37 17.71 -15.24
CA HIS A 80 -3.08 18.38 -15.27
C HIS A 80 -2.13 17.66 -16.23
N TYR A 81 -1.22 18.41 -16.84
CA TYR A 81 -0.18 17.87 -17.70
C TYR A 81 0.92 17.26 -16.83
N GLY A 82 0.94 15.93 -16.76
CA GLY A 82 2.01 15.17 -16.12
C GLY A 82 2.97 14.57 -17.15
N LYS A 83 3.35 13.31 -16.94
CA LYS A 83 4.08 12.51 -17.94
C LYS A 83 3.21 12.15 -19.16
N THR A 84 1.90 12.11 -18.96
CA THR A 84 0.88 11.83 -19.97
C THR A 84 -0.10 13.03 -20.06
N PRO A 85 -0.73 13.25 -21.23
CA PRO A 85 -1.81 14.24 -21.35
C PRO A 85 -2.98 13.96 -20.41
N PRO A 86 -3.76 14.99 -19.99
CA PRO A 86 -4.89 14.82 -19.09
C PRO A 86 -5.96 13.87 -19.64
N CYS A 87 -6.49 12.99 -18.79
CA CYS A 87 -7.58 12.09 -19.16
C CYS A 87 -8.89 12.83 -19.41
N ALA A 88 -9.13 13.95 -18.70
CA ALA A 88 -10.28 14.81 -18.98
C ALA A 88 -10.28 15.33 -20.43
N GLU A 89 -9.12 15.75 -20.97
CA GLU A 89 -9.01 16.19 -22.37
C GLU A 89 -9.25 15.06 -23.37
N LEU A 90 -8.75 13.86 -23.06
CA LEU A 90 -8.99 12.68 -23.87
C LEU A 90 -10.49 12.37 -23.95
N ILE A 91 -11.20 12.39 -22.83
CA ILE A 91 -12.64 12.16 -22.76
C ILE A 91 -13.40 13.15 -23.65
N LEU A 92 -13.04 14.43 -23.60
CA LEU A 92 -13.63 15.47 -24.45
C LEU A 92 -13.34 15.26 -25.92
N ARG A 93 -12.09 14.93 -26.28
CA ARG A 93 -11.66 14.72 -27.66
C ARG A 93 -12.39 13.55 -28.31
N GLU A 94 -12.59 12.46 -27.57
CA GLU A 94 -13.31 11.28 -28.05
C GLU A 94 -14.84 11.47 -28.04
N GLY A 95 -15.33 12.56 -27.43
CA GLY A 95 -16.74 12.95 -27.45
C GLY A 95 -17.63 12.08 -26.56
N ILE A 96 -17.12 11.59 -25.42
CA ILE A 96 -17.88 10.76 -24.48
C ILE A 96 -18.89 11.65 -23.72
N PRO A 97 -20.21 11.40 -23.82
CA PRO A 97 -21.23 12.30 -23.28
C PRO A 97 -21.50 12.15 -21.77
N HIS A 98 -21.21 10.98 -21.19
CA HIS A 98 -21.52 10.67 -19.79
C HIS A 98 -20.31 10.09 -19.06
N VAL A 99 -20.04 10.59 -17.85
CA VAL A 99 -18.98 10.09 -16.97
C VAL A 99 -19.53 9.88 -15.56
N VAL A 100 -19.29 8.71 -15.00
CA VAL A 100 -19.63 8.35 -13.62
C VAL A 100 -18.33 8.07 -12.87
N VAL A 101 -18.10 8.83 -11.80
CA VAL A 101 -16.86 8.80 -11.00
C VAL A 101 -17.17 8.22 -9.62
N ALA A 102 -16.38 7.26 -9.13
CA ALA A 102 -16.58 6.73 -7.79
C ALA A 102 -16.16 7.72 -6.70
N MET A 103 -14.92 8.18 -6.73
CA MET A 103 -14.37 9.10 -5.74
C MET A 103 -13.59 10.26 -6.37
N LEU A 104 -13.54 11.38 -5.66
CA LEU A 104 -12.77 12.57 -6.06
C LEU A 104 -11.27 12.36 -5.85
N ASP A 105 -10.45 13.14 -6.56
CA ASP A 105 -9.02 13.20 -6.24
C ASP A 105 -8.85 13.77 -4.80
N PRO A 106 -8.05 13.12 -3.94
CA PRO A 106 -7.85 13.58 -2.56
C PRO A 106 -7.04 14.89 -2.49
N PHE A 107 -6.32 15.28 -3.54
CA PHE A 107 -5.45 16.43 -3.53
C PHE A 107 -6.27 17.71 -3.67
N PRO A 108 -6.32 18.61 -2.66
CA PRO A 108 -7.22 19.76 -2.68
C PRO A 108 -7.02 20.70 -3.88
N SER A 109 -5.80 20.76 -4.43
CA SER A 109 -5.55 21.59 -5.61
C SER A 109 -6.05 20.94 -6.90
N VAL A 110 -6.19 19.60 -6.97
CA VAL A 110 -6.64 18.83 -8.14
C VAL A 110 -8.13 18.52 -8.06
N SER A 111 -8.63 18.25 -6.87
CA SER A 111 -10.00 17.84 -6.58
C SER A 111 -11.03 18.73 -7.26
N GLY A 112 -11.87 18.12 -8.10
CA GLY A 112 -12.95 18.76 -8.82
C GLY A 112 -12.54 19.52 -10.09
N ARG A 113 -11.25 19.68 -10.41
CA ARG A 113 -10.83 20.37 -11.64
C ARG A 113 -11.14 19.55 -12.90
N GLY A 114 -10.94 18.24 -12.86
CA GLY A 114 -11.25 17.34 -13.99
C GLY A 114 -12.74 17.29 -14.22
N ILE A 115 -13.51 17.17 -13.14
CA ILE A 115 -14.98 17.17 -13.19
C ILE A 115 -15.52 18.51 -13.71
N LYS A 116 -14.97 19.64 -13.24
CA LYS A 116 -15.36 20.97 -13.73
C LYS A 116 -15.08 21.11 -15.22
N MET A 117 -13.89 20.71 -15.67
CA MET A 117 -13.51 20.75 -17.08
C MET A 117 -14.48 19.97 -17.97
N LEU A 118 -14.90 18.78 -17.54
CA LEU A 118 -15.87 17.95 -18.25
C LEU A 118 -17.26 18.61 -18.28
N ARG A 119 -17.74 19.11 -17.14
CA ARG A 119 -19.07 19.77 -17.04
C ARG A 119 -19.14 21.04 -17.86
N ASP A 120 -18.11 21.87 -17.83
CA ASP A 120 -18.05 23.12 -18.61
C ASP A 120 -18.11 22.87 -20.12
N ALA A 121 -17.62 21.71 -20.58
CA ALA A 121 -17.69 21.27 -21.97
C ALA A 121 -18.98 20.51 -22.33
N GLY A 122 -19.96 20.44 -21.42
CA GLY A 122 -21.27 19.84 -21.65
C GLY A 122 -21.36 18.33 -21.37
N VAL A 123 -20.33 17.71 -20.78
CA VAL A 123 -20.38 16.30 -20.36
C VAL A 123 -21.21 16.15 -19.09
N SER A 124 -22.11 15.17 -19.05
CA SER A 124 -22.88 14.83 -17.86
C SER A 124 -22.02 14.03 -16.89
N VAL A 125 -21.66 14.61 -15.73
CA VAL A 125 -20.79 13.97 -14.74
C VAL A 125 -21.50 13.71 -13.41
N GLN A 126 -21.60 12.43 -13.03
CA GLN A 126 -22.05 11.95 -11.72
C GLN A 126 -20.86 11.53 -10.86
N VAL A 127 -20.93 11.74 -9.55
CA VAL A 127 -19.83 11.47 -8.61
C VAL A 127 -20.39 10.79 -7.35
N GLY A 128 -19.64 9.84 -6.79
CA GLY A 128 -19.93 9.23 -5.50
C GLY A 128 -20.45 7.78 -5.59
N LEU A 129 -20.54 7.20 -6.80
CA LEU A 129 -21.04 5.84 -6.96
C LEU A 129 -20.00 4.82 -6.44
N LEU A 130 -20.36 4.07 -5.38
CA LEU A 130 -19.44 3.15 -4.70
C LEU A 130 -18.16 3.83 -4.18
N ALA A 131 -18.28 5.08 -3.72
CA ALA A 131 -17.15 5.86 -3.20
C ALA A 131 -16.38 5.13 -2.10
N GLU A 132 -17.07 4.51 -1.14
CA GLU A 132 -16.44 3.78 -0.03
C GLU A 132 -15.60 2.58 -0.53
N GLU A 133 -16.09 1.82 -1.51
CA GLU A 133 -15.34 0.71 -2.12
C GLU A 133 -14.08 1.23 -2.85
N ALA A 134 -14.17 2.38 -3.52
CA ALA A 134 -13.05 3.01 -4.20
C ALA A 134 -12.02 3.65 -3.25
N GLU A 135 -12.47 4.18 -2.11
CA GLU A 135 -11.59 4.70 -1.06
C GLU A 135 -10.82 3.56 -0.37
N GLU A 136 -11.50 2.46 -0.04
CA GLU A 136 -10.86 1.27 0.53
C GLU A 136 -9.79 0.69 -0.40
N LEU A 137 -10.08 0.61 -1.71
CA LEU A 137 -9.13 0.21 -2.74
C LEU A 137 -7.83 1.05 -2.68
N ASN A 138 -7.95 2.36 -2.41
CA ASN A 138 -6.85 3.31 -2.44
C ASN A 138 -6.39 3.77 -1.04
N ARG A 139 -6.72 3.06 0.04
CA ARG A 139 -6.42 3.48 1.43
C ARG A 139 -4.95 3.86 1.69
N HIS A 140 -4.00 3.17 1.05
CA HIS A 140 -2.56 3.49 1.16
C HIS A 140 -2.25 4.86 0.56
N PHE A 141 -2.67 5.07 -0.69
CA PHE A 141 -2.54 6.33 -1.39
C PHE A 141 -3.23 7.47 -0.64
N LEU A 142 -4.49 7.26 -0.23
CA LEU A 142 -5.27 8.26 0.49
C LEU A 142 -4.65 8.65 1.83
N THR A 143 -4.10 7.70 2.57
CA THR A 143 -3.45 7.99 3.86
C THR A 143 -2.18 8.80 3.66
N ALA A 144 -1.35 8.44 2.68
CA ALA A 144 -0.18 9.23 2.31
C ALA A 144 -0.57 10.67 1.93
N GLN A 145 -1.58 10.84 1.07
CA GLN A 145 -2.00 12.16 0.61
C GLN A 145 -2.68 13.00 1.70
N ARG A 146 -3.56 12.41 2.52
CA ARG A 146 -4.38 13.14 3.50
C ARG A 146 -3.65 13.35 4.82
N GLN A 147 -2.87 12.37 5.27
CA GLN A 147 -2.25 12.35 6.59
C GLN A 147 -0.73 12.59 6.55
N HIS A 148 -0.11 12.66 5.37
CA HIS A 148 1.33 12.88 5.21
C HIS A 148 2.20 11.83 5.92
N ARG A 149 1.70 10.59 5.96
CA ARG A 149 2.39 9.41 6.51
C ARG A 149 1.98 8.14 5.74
N PRO A 150 2.79 7.08 5.74
CA PRO A 150 2.37 5.79 5.22
C PRO A 150 1.12 5.26 5.96
N TYR A 151 0.30 4.49 5.26
CA TYR A 151 -0.68 3.60 5.88
C TYR A 151 0.07 2.46 6.60
N VAL A 152 -0.22 2.26 7.87
CA VAL A 152 0.52 1.35 8.74
C VAL A 152 -0.36 0.15 9.10
N THR A 153 0.09 -1.03 8.69
CA THR A 153 -0.49 -2.31 9.10
C THR A 153 0.40 -2.95 10.16
N LEU A 154 -0.14 -3.17 11.36
CA LEU A 154 0.53 -3.98 12.38
C LEU A 154 0.19 -5.45 12.17
N LYS A 155 1.19 -6.33 12.18
CA LYS A 155 0.99 -7.77 12.03
C LYS A 155 1.80 -8.57 13.03
N TRP A 156 1.12 -9.52 13.68
CA TRP A 156 1.79 -10.60 14.42
C TRP A 156 1.00 -11.91 14.34
N ALA A 157 1.66 -12.99 14.74
CA ALA A 157 1.01 -14.25 15.04
C ALA A 157 1.17 -14.51 16.54
N GLU A 158 0.16 -15.06 17.18
CA GLU A 158 0.16 -15.37 18.60
C GLU A 158 -0.36 -16.78 18.87
N SER A 159 0.17 -17.39 19.93
CA SER A 159 -0.35 -18.62 20.52
C SER A 159 -1.74 -18.38 21.13
N SER A 160 -2.48 -19.45 21.38
CA SER A 160 -3.81 -19.41 22.00
C SER A 160 -3.82 -18.79 23.40
N ASP A 161 -2.66 -18.77 24.07
CA ASP A 161 -2.42 -18.15 25.37
C ASP A 161 -1.70 -16.80 25.29
N GLY A 162 -1.63 -16.17 24.11
CA GLY A 162 -1.27 -14.75 23.93
C GLY A 162 0.23 -14.46 23.91
N PHE A 163 1.04 -15.34 23.34
CA PHE A 163 2.48 -15.17 23.17
C PHE A 163 2.87 -15.19 21.69
N ILE A 164 3.77 -14.29 21.29
CA ILE A 164 4.24 -14.19 19.89
C ILE A 164 5.50 -15.02 19.62
N ASP A 165 6.19 -15.45 20.68
CA ASP A 165 7.36 -16.31 20.62
C ASP A 165 7.68 -16.86 22.01
N ALA A 166 8.53 -17.88 22.09
CA ALA A 166 9.14 -18.32 23.34
C ALA A 166 10.18 -17.28 23.83
N LEU A 167 10.57 -17.37 25.10
CA LEU A 167 11.71 -16.60 25.60
C LEU A 167 13.01 -17.15 25.00
N ARG A 168 13.74 -16.31 24.28
CA ARG A 168 15.01 -16.64 23.65
C ARG A 168 16.06 -15.60 23.98
N ASP A 169 17.24 -16.06 24.39
CA ASP A 169 18.39 -15.22 24.70
C ASP A 169 19.29 -14.98 23.48
N ASP A 170 19.33 -15.95 22.56
CA ASP A 170 20.15 -15.90 21.36
C ASP A 170 19.46 -16.55 20.14
N ALA A 171 20.13 -16.49 18.99
CA ALA A 171 19.65 -17.02 17.72
C ALA A 171 19.88 -18.53 17.53
N SER A 172 20.40 -19.25 18.54
CA SER A 172 20.62 -20.71 18.46
C SER A 172 19.31 -21.49 18.45
N THR A 173 18.28 -20.93 19.10
CA THR A 173 16.93 -21.52 19.14
C THR A 173 16.06 -20.84 18.07
N PRO A 174 15.43 -21.62 17.16
CA PRO A 174 14.56 -21.05 16.14
C PRO A 174 13.29 -20.44 16.77
N PRO A 175 12.67 -19.43 16.12
CA PRO A 175 11.41 -18.87 16.58
C PRO A 175 10.29 -19.92 16.55
N VAL A 176 9.32 -19.78 17.45
CA VAL A 176 8.13 -20.62 17.43
C VAL A 176 7.37 -20.41 16.13
N ARG A 177 7.08 -21.51 15.42
CA ARG A 177 6.28 -21.48 14.19
C ARG A 177 4.79 -21.47 14.53
N LEU A 178 4.26 -20.27 14.78
CA LEU A 178 2.84 -20.06 15.02
C LEU A 178 2.01 -20.12 13.73
N SER A 179 2.61 -19.68 12.61
CA SER A 179 1.93 -19.63 11.32
C SER A 179 1.92 -20.96 10.57
N THR A 180 0.82 -21.21 9.85
CA THR A 180 0.67 -22.33 8.91
C THR A 180 1.27 -21.99 7.53
N PRO A 181 1.46 -22.99 6.63
CA PRO A 181 1.85 -22.71 5.25
C PRO A 181 0.88 -21.78 4.50
N LEU A 182 -0.43 -21.89 4.78
CA LEU A 182 -1.46 -21.06 4.14
C LEU A 182 -1.36 -19.60 4.60
N THR A 183 -1.30 -19.38 5.91
CA THR A 183 -1.17 -18.02 6.47
C THR A 183 0.18 -17.40 6.15
N THR A 184 1.24 -18.20 6.04
CA THR A 184 2.53 -17.75 5.52
C THR A 184 2.39 -17.18 4.11
N ARG A 185 1.63 -17.81 3.20
CA ARG A 185 1.37 -17.24 1.87
C ARG A 185 0.62 -15.91 1.94
N PHE A 186 -0.36 -15.78 2.83
CA PHE A 186 -1.05 -14.51 3.06
C PHE A 186 -0.12 -13.40 3.58
N VAL A 187 0.80 -13.71 4.49
CA VAL A 187 1.83 -12.77 4.95
C VAL A 187 2.71 -12.31 3.78
N HIS A 188 3.11 -13.24 2.91
CA HIS A 188 3.90 -12.90 1.73
C HIS A 188 3.13 -12.07 0.70
N HIS A 189 1.83 -12.29 0.52
CA HIS A 189 0.96 -11.38 -0.22
C HIS A 189 0.96 -9.98 0.40
N ARG A 190 0.80 -9.89 1.74
CA ARG A 190 0.84 -8.61 2.45
C ARG A 190 2.17 -7.88 2.29
N ARG A 191 3.30 -8.60 2.36
CA ARG A 191 4.62 -8.02 2.07
C ARG A 191 4.73 -7.45 0.66
N MET A 192 4.08 -8.07 -0.32
CA MET A 192 4.11 -7.63 -1.73
C MET A 192 3.32 -6.32 -1.94
N ILE A 193 2.15 -6.19 -1.31
CA ILE A 193 1.27 -5.02 -1.49
C ILE A 193 1.70 -3.79 -0.68
N HIS A 194 2.63 -3.94 0.27
CA HIS A 194 3.20 -2.83 1.03
C HIS A 194 4.51 -2.35 0.40
N ASP A 195 4.77 -1.05 0.47
CA ASP A 195 6.01 -0.45 -0.05
C ASP A 195 7.22 -0.74 0.85
N ALA A 196 6.98 -0.87 2.16
CA ALA A 196 8.01 -1.13 3.15
C ALA A 196 7.55 -2.16 4.19
N ILE A 197 8.52 -2.89 4.76
CA ILE A 197 8.35 -3.79 5.90
C ILE A 197 9.32 -3.41 7.01
N LEU A 198 8.82 -3.27 8.24
CA LEU A 198 9.60 -2.92 9.42
C LEU A 198 9.65 -4.05 10.42
N VAL A 199 10.84 -4.31 10.96
CA VAL A 199 11.05 -5.14 12.15
C VAL A 199 11.88 -4.41 13.21
N GLY A 200 11.68 -4.80 14.47
CA GLY A 200 12.50 -4.30 15.58
C GLY A 200 13.86 -4.99 15.68
N PHE A 201 14.76 -4.40 16.48
CA PHE A 201 16.12 -4.92 16.73
C PHE A 201 16.15 -6.41 17.10
N ARG A 202 15.35 -6.83 18.08
CA ARG A 202 15.36 -8.23 18.57
C ARG A 202 14.94 -9.22 17.49
N THR A 203 13.93 -8.90 16.70
CA THR A 203 13.49 -9.73 15.58
C THR A 203 14.60 -9.87 14.53
N ALA A 204 15.25 -8.76 14.17
CA ALA A 204 16.38 -8.80 13.25
C ALA A 204 17.53 -9.67 13.78
N LEU A 205 17.87 -9.52 15.07
CA LEU A 205 18.96 -10.24 15.72
C LEU A 205 18.69 -11.74 15.86
N LEU A 206 17.50 -12.12 16.35
CA LEU A 206 17.18 -13.49 16.74
C LEU A 206 16.68 -14.34 15.57
N ASP A 207 16.01 -13.74 14.59
CA ASP A 207 15.40 -14.49 13.48
C ASP A 207 16.23 -14.41 12.20
N ASN A 208 17.15 -13.44 12.11
CA ASN A 208 17.89 -13.11 10.89
C ASN A 208 17.00 -13.14 9.62
N PRO A 209 15.86 -12.40 9.61
CA PRO A 209 14.88 -12.56 8.57
C PRO A 209 15.36 -11.91 7.27
N SER A 210 15.03 -12.53 6.15
CA SER A 210 15.28 -11.91 4.84
C SER A 210 14.28 -10.81 4.49
N LEU A 211 13.07 -10.83 5.08
CA LEU A 211 11.97 -9.88 4.84
C LEU A 211 11.58 -9.71 3.37
N THR A 212 11.74 -10.76 2.57
CA THR A 212 11.41 -10.79 1.14
C THR A 212 10.06 -11.46 0.85
N VAL A 213 9.59 -11.30 -0.38
CA VAL A 213 8.44 -11.98 -0.96
C VAL A 213 8.91 -13.26 -1.67
N ARG A 214 8.70 -14.43 -1.04
CA ARG A 214 9.16 -15.74 -1.53
C ARG A 214 8.03 -16.76 -1.75
N HIS A 215 6.90 -16.56 -1.07
CA HIS A 215 5.73 -17.42 -1.17
C HIS A 215 4.56 -16.73 -1.89
N TRP A 216 4.86 -15.66 -2.63
CA TRP A 216 3.94 -14.91 -3.48
C TRP A 216 4.71 -14.33 -4.68
N TYR A 217 3.99 -13.91 -5.73
CA TYR A 217 4.58 -13.24 -6.90
C TYR A 217 4.57 -11.72 -6.71
N GLY A 218 5.70 -11.05 -6.99
CA GLY A 218 5.77 -9.59 -7.02
C GLY A 218 7.10 -9.05 -6.52
N ARG A 219 7.13 -7.75 -6.25
CA ARG A 219 8.33 -7.04 -5.78
C ARG A 219 8.59 -7.27 -4.28
N ASN A 220 9.85 -7.14 -3.88
CA ASN A 220 10.21 -7.06 -2.47
C ASN A 220 9.95 -5.64 -1.94
N PRO A 221 9.40 -5.50 -0.72
CA PRO A 221 9.29 -4.21 -0.06
C PRO A 221 10.68 -3.68 0.34
N LEU A 222 10.78 -2.36 0.55
CA LEU A 222 11.92 -1.77 1.28
C LEU A 222 11.99 -2.41 2.66
N ARG A 223 13.14 -3.00 3.01
CA ARG A 223 13.37 -3.54 4.36
C ARG A 223 13.70 -2.40 5.29
N VAL A 224 13.04 -2.32 6.43
CA VAL A 224 13.27 -1.31 7.46
C VAL A 224 13.59 -2.00 8.76
N VAL A 225 14.61 -1.52 9.46
CA VAL A 225 15.00 -2.06 10.78
C VAL A 225 15.41 -0.93 11.72
N THR A 226 15.01 -1.04 12.98
CA THR A 226 15.50 -0.16 14.04
C THR A 226 16.76 -0.76 14.67
N ASP A 227 17.87 -0.03 14.65
CA ASP A 227 19.10 -0.37 15.34
C ASP A 227 19.72 0.87 16.00
N ARG A 228 19.15 1.25 17.16
CA ARG A 228 19.46 2.50 17.87
C ARG A 228 20.95 2.72 18.11
N HIS A 229 21.71 1.64 18.35
CA HIS A 229 23.11 1.72 18.73
C HIS A 229 24.07 1.07 17.72
N LEU A 230 23.57 0.68 16.53
CA LEU A 230 24.34 -0.04 15.51
C LEU A 230 24.95 -1.35 16.05
N ALA A 231 24.16 -2.09 16.83
CA ALA A 231 24.58 -3.31 17.51
C ALA A 231 24.22 -4.59 16.73
N LEU A 232 23.45 -4.51 15.64
CA LEU A 232 23.14 -5.68 14.82
C LEU A 232 24.41 -6.18 14.09
N PRO A 233 24.67 -7.50 14.07
CA PRO A 233 25.79 -8.05 13.34
C PRO A 233 25.72 -7.76 11.84
N ARG A 234 26.84 -7.34 11.25
CA ARG A 234 26.92 -6.97 9.81
C ARG A 234 26.65 -8.12 8.85
N HIS A 235 26.75 -9.36 9.32
CA HIS A 235 26.54 -10.56 8.50
C HIS A 235 25.05 -10.98 8.41
N LEU A 236 24.14 -10.28 9.09
CA LEU A 236 22.71 -10.55 8.96
C LEU A 236 22.25 -10.33 7.52
N THR A 237 21.26 -11.12 7.10
CA THR A 237 20.68 -11.10 5.74
C THR A 237 20.09 -9.74 5.37
N LEU A 238 19.72 -8.91 6.35
CA LEU A 238 19.27 -7.54 6.11
C LEU A 238 20.38 -6.65 5.51
N PHE A 239 21.66 -6.98 5.71
CA PHE A 239 22.79 -6.14 5.32
C PHE A 239 23.61 -6.67 4.15
N ASP A 240 23.13 -7.74 3.50
CA ASP A 240 23.79 -8.38 2.35
C ASP A 240 23.74 -7.56 1.05
N GLY A 241 22.90 -6.50 1.02
CA GLY A 241 22.69 -5.65 -0.15
C GLY A 241 21.78 -6.25 -1.24
N SER A 242 21.18 -7.42 -1.02
CA SER A 242 20.31 -8.10 -2.01
C SER A 242 18.97 -7.38 -2.23
N VAL A 243 18.48 -6.70 -1.20
CA VAL A 243 17.26 -5.88 -1.23
C VAL A 243 17.54 -4.55 -0.51
N PRO A 244 17.05 -3.41 -1.03
CA PRO A 244 17.20 -2.12 -0.36
C PRO A 244 16.78 -2.19 1.10
N THR A 245 17.62 -1.64 1.97
CA THR A 245 17.44 -1.69 3.42
C THR A 245 17.68 -0.32 4.03
N LEU A 246 16.77 0.10 4.90
CA LEU A 246 16.81 1.35 5.63
C LEU A 246 16.95 1.06 7.13
N VAL A 247 17.97 1.62 7.75
CA VAL A 247 18.27 1.44 9.17
C VAL A 247 18.02 2.75 9.91
N PHE A 248 17.12 2.73 10.89
CA PHE A 248 16.94 3.86 11.81
C PHE A 248 17.85 3.69 13.04
N THR A 249 18.68 4.69 13.32
CA THR A 249 19.72 4.63 14.37
C THR A 249 19.92 5.99 15.07
N GLU A 250 20.43 6.03 16.29
CA GLU A 250 20.78 7.30 16.98
C GLU A 250 22.21 7.75 16.66
N LYS A 251 22.99 6.89 15.99
CA LYS A 251 24.40 7.10 15.66
C LYS A 251 24.56 7.74 14.29
N GLU A 252 25.77 8.25 14.04
CA GLU A 252 26.17 8.66 12.69
C GLU A 252 26.23 7.46 11.75
N GLN A 253 26.04 7.71 10.45
CA GLN A 253 26.07 6.66 9.44
C GLN A 253 27.42 5.92 9.45
N PRO A 254 27.42 4.59 9.64
CA PRO A 254 28.65 3.80 9.61
C PRO A 254 29.15 3.60 8.18
N SER A 255 30.47 3.39 8.03
CA SER A 255 31.09 3.06 6.75
C SER A 255 31.13 1.55 6.48
N GLY A 256 31.34 1.19 5.20
CA GLY A 256 31.58 -0.19 4.75
C GLY A 256 30.33 -1.06 4.56
N TYR A 257 29.13 -0.48 4.60
CA TYR A 257 27.91 -1.20 4.21
C TYR A 257 27.72 -1.14 2.69
N PRO A 258 27.03 -2.13 2.07
CA PRO A 258 26.66 -2.04 0.66
C PRO A 258 25.84 -0.79 0.37
N SER A 259 25.90 -0.27 -0.87
CA SER A 259 25.15 0.93 -1.28
C SER A 259 23.62 0.79 -1.16
N ALA A 260 23.12 -0.45 -1.18
CA ALA A 260 21.70 -0.75 -0.97
C ALA A 260 21.26 -0.65 0.51
N VAL A 261 22.20 -0.48 1.46
CA VAL A 261 21.91 -0.28 2.88
C VAL A 261 22.14 1.19 3.22
N SER A 262 21.07 1.86 3.64
CA SER A 262 21.06 3.27 3.99
C SER A 262 20.67 3.48 5.45
N PHE A 263 21.12 4.59 6.03
CA PHE A 263 20.93 4.89 7.45
C PHE A 263 20.21 6.23 7.60
N VAL A 264 19.30 6.30 8.56
CA VAL A 264 18.65 7.55 8.97
C VAL A 264 18.88 7.72 10.45
N ARG A 265 19.42 8.88 10.80
CA ARG A 265 19.63 9.25 12.18
C ARG A 265 18.31 9.72 12.80
N ILE A 266 17.93 9.13 13.92
CA ILE A 266 16.79 9.56 14.73
C ILE A 266 17.29 10.34 15.95
N ASP A 267 16.54 11.36 16.32
CA ASP A 267 16.73 12.12 17.54
C ASP A 267 16.08 11.36 18.71
N PRO A 268 16.86 10.91 19.71
CA PRO A 268 16.33 10.17 20.86
C PRO A 268 15.41 11.00 21.77
N SER A 269 15.44 12.34 21.65
CA SER A 269 14.55 13.23 22.41
C SER A 269 13.14 13.32 21.80
N ARG A 270 12.95 12.81 20.59
CA ARG A 270 11.68 12.86 19.86
C ARG A 270 11.06 11.47 19.75
N PRO A 271 9.73 11.37 19.68
CA PRO A 271 9.05 10.12 19.41
C PRO A 271 9.59 9.42 18.14
N PRO A 272 10.00 8.15 18.22
CA PRO A 272 10.67 7.48 17.11
C PRO A 272 9.72 7.12 15.97
N VAL A 273 8.45 6.79 16.26
CA VAL A 273 7.47 6.34 15.25
C VAL A 273 7.18 7.47 14.25
N GLU A 274 6.96 8.67 14.75
CA GLU A 274 6.69 9.89 14.01
C GLU A 274 7.85 10.22 13.08
N GLN A 275 9.09 10.11 13.58
CA GLN A 275 10.30 10.31 12.77
C GLN A 275 10.41 9.27 11.65
N MET A 276 10.15 8.00 11.96
CA MET A 276 10.18 6.93 10.97
C MET A 276 9.12 7.14 9.87
N LEU A 277 7.89 7.46 10.25
CA LEU A 277 6.80 7.67 9.30
C LEU A 277 7.02 8.91 8.44
N ALA A 278 7.51 10.01 9.02
CA ALA A 278 7.86 11.21 8.27
C ALA A 278 8.97 10.95 7.24
N GLU A 279 10.02 10.23 7.62
CA GLU A 279 11.11 9.86 6.72
C GLU A 279 10.64 8.93 5.59
N LEU A 280 9.84 7.92 5.92
CA LEU A 280 9.28 7.01 4.91
C LEU A 280 8.39 7.77 3.92
N HIS A 281 7.52 8.66 4.41
CA HIS A 281 6.69 9.50 3.56
C HIS A 281 7.52 10.42 2.66
N ALA A 282 8.58 11.05 3.19
CA ALA A 282 9.49 11.89 2.40
C ALA A 282 10.20 11.12 1.26
N ARG A 283 10.35 9.80 1.41
CA ARG A 283 10.87 8.89 0.38
C ARG A 283 9.80 8.41 -0.62
N GLY A 284 8.54 8.85 -0.46
CA GLY A 284 7.41 8.42 -1.29
C GLY A 284 6.85 7.05 -0.92
N ILE A 285 7.19 6.50 0.26
CA ILE A 285 6.61 5.25 0.77
C ILE A 285 5.19 5.55 1.27
N GLN A 286 4.19 4.86 0.72
CA GLN A 286 2.78 5.09 1.05
C GLN A 286 2.21 4.03 2.00
N SER A 287 2.91 2.92 2.21
CA SER A 287 2.45 1.83 3.06
C SER A 287 3.59 1.14 3.80
N LEU A 288 3.35 0.80 5.06
CA LEU A 288 4.29 0.16 5.97
C LEU A 288 3.64 -1.05 6.65
N LEU A 289 4.23 -2.21 6.47
CA LEU A 289 3.91 -3.41 7.25
C LEU A 289 4.88 -3.52 8.43
N VAL A 290 4.38 -3.47 9.66
CA VAL A 290 5.20 -3.69 10.86
C VAL A 290 5.01 -5.14 11.32
N GLU A 291 6.04 -5.97 11.16
CA GLU A 291 5.96 -7.41 11.40
C GLU A 291 6.83 -7.84 12.58
N GLY A 292 6.20 -8.41 13.61
CA GLY A 292 6.91 -9.05 14.71
C GLY A 292 7.68 -8.09 15.63
N GLY A 293 8.04 -8.59 16.80
CA GLY A 293 8.70 -7.82 17.86
C GLY A 293 7.73 -7.01 18.71
N ALA A 294 7.46 -7.49 19.92
CA ALA A 294 6.50 -6.86 20.83
C ALA A 294 6.81 -5.38 21.13
N CYS A 295 8.10 -5.00 21.19
CA CYS A 295 8.50 -3.63 21.48
C CYS A 295 8.16 -2.63 20.36
N ILE A 296 8.44 -2.99 19.10
CA ILE A 296 8.13 -2.10 17.97
C ILE A 296 6.62 -2.01 17.76
N LEU A 297 5.89 -3.14 17.83
CA LEU A 297 4.43 -3.17 17.76
C LEU A 297 3.80 -2.29 18.84
N ARG A 298 4.26 -2.43 20.09
CA ARG A 298 3.82 -1.58 21.20
C ARG A 298 4.10 -0.10 20.96
N SER A 299 5.25 0.22 20.38
CA SER A 299 5.60 1.63 20.11
C SER A 299 4.62 2.28 19.13
N PHE A 300 4.16 1.54 18.12
CA PHE A 300 3.11 2.02 17.19
C PHE A 300 1.72 2.07 17.83
N ILE A 301 1.38 1.09 18.68
CA ILE A 301 0.10 1.07 19.39
C ILE A 301 0.00 2.25 20.36
N ASP A 302 1.03 2.45 21.18
CA ASP A 302 1.09 3.51 22.19
C ASP A 302 1.07 4.91 21.55
N SER A 303 1.62 5.07 20.35
CA SER A 303 1.56 6.34 19.60
C SER A 303 0.23 6.58 18.89
N GLY A 304 -0.62 5.55 18.73
CA GLY A 304 -1.85 5.61 17.95
C GLY A 304 -1.62 5.79 16.43
N LEU A 305 -0.39 5.60 15.94
CA LEU A 305 -0.01 5.82 14.53
C LEU A 305 -0.08 4.53 13.72
N TYR A 306 -1.23 3.86 13.75
CA TYR A 306 -1.52 2.69 12.94
C TYR A 306 -2.94 2.75 12.36
N ASP A 307 -3.17 2.05 11.24
CA ASP A 307 -4.45 2.07 10.53
C ASP A 307 -5.14 0.71 10.48
N ASP A 308 -4.37 -0.39 10.48
CA ASP A 308 -4.90 -1.75 10.45
C ASP A 308 -4.10 -2.67 11.38
N VAL A 309 -4.78 -3.67 11.93
CA VAL A 309 -4.17 -4.67 12.78
C VAL A 309 -4.58 -6.06 12.30
N ARG A 310 -3.56 -6.90 12.04
CA ARG A 310 -3.74 -8.28 11.56
C ARG A 310 -3.11 -9.24 12.56
N ILE A 311 -3.98 -9.91 13.31
CA ILE A 311 -3.59 -10.91 14.28
C ILE A 311 -3.87 -12.30 13.71
N GLU A 312 -2.86 -13.14 13.69
CA GLU A 312 -3.01 -14.56 13.40
C GLU A 312 -3.03 -15.35 14.71
N HIS A 313 -4.12 -16.07 14.97
CA HIS A 313 -4.24 -16.90 16.18
C HIS A 313 -3.92 -18.36 15.86
N SER A 314 -2.94 -18.90 16.60
CA SER A 314 -2.53 -20.30 16.54
C SER A 314 -3.20 -21.11 17.66
N THR A 315 -3.40 -22.41 17.44
CA THR A 315 -3.88 -23.34 18.49
C THR A 315 -2.79 -23.81 19.43
N ILE A 316 -1.53 -23.42 19.18
CA ILE A 316 -0.38 -23.73 20.04
C ILE A 316 -0.56 -23.03 21.40
N ILE A 317 -0.11 -23.68 22.48
CA ILE A 317 0.00 -23.11 23.83
C ILE A 317 1.49 -23.08 24.19
N LEU A 318 2.00 -21.93 24.64
CA LEU A 318 3.41 -21.77 25.00
C LEU A 318 3.66 -21.79 26.51
N ASN A 319 2.64 -21.49 27.33
CA ASN A 319 2.66 -21.28 28.78
C ASN A 319 3.49 -20.07 29.24
N GLU A 320 4.64 -19.84 28.61
CA GLU A 320 5.52 -18.71 28.83
C GLU A 320 6.11 -18.21 27.50
N GLY A 321 6.49 -16.93 27.44
CA GLY A 321 7.00 -16.36 26.21
C GLY A 321 6.98 -14.84 26.18
N VAL A 322 7.29 -14.31 25.00
CA VAL A 322 7.13 -12.90 24.68
C VAL A 322 5.64 -12.63 24.48
N ARG A 323 5.04 -11.85 25.39
CA ARG A 323 3.61 -11.50 25.31
C ARG A 323 3.28 -10.74 24.02
N ALA A 324 2.15 -11.09 23.42
CA ALA A 324 1.55 -10.28 22.36
C ALA A 324 1.23 -8.86 22.86
N PRO A 325 1.31 -7.85 21.98
CA PRO A 325 0.91 -6.50 22.36
C PRO A 325 -0.60 -6.45 22.65
N HIS A 326 -0.98 -5.62 23.62
CA HIS A 326 -2.39 -5.37 23.94
C HIS A 326 -2.91 -4.22 23.10
N LEU A 327 -4.06 -4.42 22.45
CA LEU A 327 -4.80 -3.32 21.83
C LEU A 327 -5.62 -2.58 22.88
N PRO A 328 -5.78 -1.24 22.78
CA PRO A 328 -6.70 -0.49 23.61
C PRO A 328 -8.12 -1.03 23.47
N SER A 329 -8.86 -1.13 24.58
CA SER A 329 -10.31 -1.35 24.52
C SER A 329 -10.98 -0.05 24.10
N TYR A 330 -11.68 -0.04 22.97
CA TYR A 330 -12.46 1.10 22.50
C TYR A 330 -13.87 1.09 23.09
#